data_AF-A0A1G3V0X1-F1
#
_entry.id   AF-A0A1G3V0X1-F1
#
_cell.length_a   1.000
_cell.length_b   1.000
_cell.length_c   1.000
_cell.angle_alpha   90.00
_cell.angle_beta   90.00
_cell.angle_gamma   90.00
#
_symmetry.space_group_name_H-M   'P 1'
#
loop_
_entity.id
_entity.type
_entity.pdbx_description
1 polymer ?
#
loop_
_entity_poly.entity_id
_entity_poly.type
_entity_poly.pdbx_seq_one_letter_code
_entity_poly.pdbx_strand_id
1 'polypeptide(L)'
;MHSFYFQKKGNKMKNIVFVLDNITDYNSLTQNIADAQVFVLDSKDDALSQIADILEDYSNLDAIHLFSHGSTGGENLTLVL
;
A
#
# COMPACT_ATOMS: atom_id res chain seq x y z
N MET A 1 -23.51 -35.23 -9.26
CA MET A 1 -23.97 -33.89 -8.85
C MET A 1 -22.71 -33.07 -8.57
N HIS A 2 -22.26 -32.24 -9.50
CA HIS A 2 -20.98 -31.52 -9.37
C HIS A 2 -21.24 -30.09 -8.87
N SER A 3 -20.63 -29.74 -7.73
CA SER A 3 -20.74 -28.43 -7.08
C SER A 3 -20.26 -27.30 -7.98
N PHE A 4 -21.01 -26.20 -7.96
CA PHE A 4 -20.69 -24.93 -8.58
C PHE A 4 -19.45 -24.30 -7.94
N TYR A 5 -18.44 -23.97 -8.73
CA TYR A 5 -17.36 -23.07 -8.33
C TYR A 5 -17.81 -21.62 -8.53
N PHE A 6 -17.96 -20.86 -7.43
CA PHE A 6 -18.03 -19.40 -7.51
C PHE A 6 -16.64 -18.87 -7.85
N GLN A 7 -16.37 -18.57 -9.12
CA GLN A 7 -15.22 -17.76 -9.48
C GLN A 7 -15.62 -16.29 -9.28
N LYS A 8 -15.15 -15.66 -8.19
CA LYS A 8 -15.23 -14.21 -8.00
C LYS A 8 -14.51 -13.59 -9.20
N LYS A 9 -15.28 -13.00 -10.11
CA LYS A 9 -14.79 -12.32 -11.31
C LYS A 9 -13.73 -11.31 -10.87
N GLY A 10 -12.46 -11.62 -11.13
CA GLY A 10 -11.34 -10.83 -10.66
C GLY A 10 -11.35 -9.47 -11.33
N ASN A 11 -11.91 -8.47 -10.64
CA ASN A 11 -11.34 -7.13 -10.77
C ASN A 11 -9.90 -7.29 -10.30
N LYS A 12 -8.93 -7.01 -11.18
CA LYS A 12 -7.53 -6.90 -10.74
C LYS A 12 -7.49 -5.75 -9.74
N MET A 13 -7.60 -6.11 -8.47
CA MET A 13 -7.50 -5.20 -7.34
C MET A 13 -6.15 -4.52 -7.45
N LYS A 14 -6.14 -3.21 -7.62
CA LYS A 14 -4.89 -2.44 -7.64
C LYS A 14 -4.59 -2.05 -6.21
N ASN A 15 -3.60 -2.72 -5.62
CA ASN A 15 -3.06 -2.38 -4.32
C ASN A 15 -1.95 -1.34 -4.52
N ILE A 16 -1.97 -0.28 -3.72
CA ILE A 16 -0.86 0.68 -3.69
C ILE A 16 -0.21 0.61 -2.31
N VAL A 17 1.12 0.62 -2.31
CA VAL A 17 1.93 0.58 -1.11
C VAL A 17 2.85 1.79 -1.11
N PHE A 18 2.69 2.66 -0.12
CA PHE A 18 3.57 3.78 0.14
C PHE A 18 4.56 3.41 1.24
N VAL A 19 5.83 3.75 1.05
CA VAL A 19 6.90 3.52 2.02
C VAL A 19 7.71 4.80 2.14
N LEU A 20 7.95 5.29 3.36
CA LEU A 20 8.90 6.37 3.54
C LEU A 20 10.36 5.92 3.27
N ASP A 21 11.17 6.78 2.65
CA ASP A 21 12.57 6.51 2.30
C ASP A 21 13.49 6.24 3.50
N ASN A 22 13.06 6.62 4.70
CA ASN A 22 13.76 6.33 5.95
C ASN A 22 13.54 4.89 6.45
N ILE A 23 12.67 4.09 5.83
CA ILE A 23 12.47 2.68 6.15
C ILE A 23 13.50 1.83 5.41
N THR A 24 14.36 1.18 6.19
CA THR A 24 15.30 0.19 5.65
C THR A 24 14.57 -1.14 5.42
N ASP A 25 14.92 -1.83 4.32
CA ASP A 25 14.40 -3.16 3.98
C ASP A 25 12.87 -3.26 3.83
N TYR A 26 12.26 -2.28 3.16
CA TYR A 26 10.81 -2.30 2.88
C TYR A 26 10.37 -3.47 1.99
N ASN A 27 11.29 -4.11 1.25
CA ASN A 27 11.00 -5.31 0.47
C ASN A 27 10.40 -6.43 1.33
N SER A 28 10.93 -6.63 2.54
CA SER A 28 10.41 -7.61 3.50
C SER A 28 8.99 -7.30 3.98
N LEU A 29 8.59 -6.01 3.96
CA LEU A 29 7.25 -5.57 4.33
C LEU A 29 6.25 -5.72 3.17
N THR A 30 6.70 -5.49 1.94
CA THR A 30 5.83 -5.52 0.75
C THR A 30 5.71 -6.89 0.10
N GLN A 31 6.59 -7.85 0.41
CA GLN A 31 6.65 -9.16 -0.26
C GLN A 31 5.37 -10.00 -0.18
N ASN A 32 4.53 -9.77 0.83
CA ASN A 32 3.28 -10.52 1.04
C ASN A 32 2.07 -9.83 0.39
N ILE A 33 2.25 -8.63 -0.17
CA ILE A 33 1.15 -7.87 -0.78
C ILE A 33 1.13 -8.20 -2.28
N ALA A 34 0.23 -9.09 -2.67
CA ALA A 34 0.05 -9.48 -4.06
C ALA A 34 -0.51 -8.32 -4.90
N ASP A 35 -0.06 -8.22 -6.16
CA ASP A 35 -0.53 -7.24 -7.15
C ASP A 35 -0.42 -5.77 -6.67
N ALA A 36 0.64 -5.46 -5.92
CA ALA A 36 0.89 -4.13 -5.36
C ALA A 36 1.88 -3.28 -6.16
N GLN A 37 1.56 -1.99 -6.31
CA GLN A 37 2.48 -0.97 -6.81
C GLN A 37 3.10 -0.21 -5.63
N VAL A 38 4.43 -0.26 -5.53
CA VAL A 38 5.17 0.35 -4.42
C VAL A 38 5.68 1.74 -4.82
N PHE A 39 5.43 2.73 -3.98
CA PHE A 39 5.96 4.10 -4.08
C PHE A 39 6.79 4.41 -2.85
N VAL A 40 7.97 4.97 -3.08
CA VAL A 40 8.83 5.48 -2.01
C VAL A 40 8.59 6.99 -1.89
N LEU A 41 8.20 7.43 -0.70
CA LEU A 41 7.92 8.83 -0.36
C LEU A 41 9.14 9.45 0.33
N ASP A 42 9.40 10.72 0.10
CA ASP A 42 10.42 11.46 0.85
C ASP A 42 9.91 11.71 2.27
N SER A 43 10.61 11.18 3.27
CA SER A 43 10.26 11.33 4.70
C SER A 43 10.50 12.73 5.26
N LYS A 44 11.20 13.61 4.52
CA LYS A 44 11.47 15.00 4.91
C LYS A 44 10.39 15.97 4.45
N ASP A 45 9.60 15.57 3.45
CA ASP A 45 8.49 16.34 2.92
C ASP A 45 7.13 15.86 3.46
N ASP A 46 6.06 16.57 3.10
CA ASP A 46 4.70 16.16 3.49
C ASP A 46 4.29 14.89 2.75
N ALA A 47 4.31 13.77 3.47
CA ALA A 47 3.94 12.46 2.93
C ALA A 47 2.48 12.41 2.46
N LEU A 48 1.55 13.13 3.10
CA LEU A 48 0.14 13.13 2.70
C LEU A 48 -0.05 13.87 1.38
N SER A 49 0.68 14.98 1.18
CA SER A 49 0.66 15.70 -0.10
C SER A 49 1.17 14.81 -1.24
N GLN A 50 2.31 14.14 -1.03
CA GLN A 50 2.88 13.24 -2.03
C GLN A 50 1.93 12.07 -2.36
N ILE A 51 1.25 11.50 -1.34
CA ILE A 51 0.23 10.47 -1.54
C ILE A 51 -0.93 11.03 -2.37
N ALA A 52 -1.43 12.21 -2.03
CA ALA A 52 -2.55 12.83 -2.75
C ALA A 52 -2.20 13.01 -4.25
N ASP A 53 -1.03 13.60 -4.53
CA ASP A 53 -0.54 13.80 -5.90
C ASP A 53 -0.42 12.49 -6.69
N ILE A 54 0.12 11.44 -6.05
CA ILE A 54 0.24 10.13 -6.69
C ILE A 54 -1.14 9.56 -6.98
N LEU A 55 -2.08 9.65 -6.03
CA LEU A 55 -3.41 9.08 -6.15
C LEU A 55 -4.31 9.79 -7.17
N GLU A 56 -4.00 11.02 -7.60
CA GLU A 56 -4.76 11.72 -8.65
C GLU A 56 -4.82 10.92 -9.96
N ASP A 57 -3.77 10.17 -10.27
CA ASP A 57 -3.67 9.33 -11.47
C ASP A 57 -4.32 7.93 -11.30
N TYR A 58 -4.84 7.61 -10.11
CA TYR A 58 -5.39 6.29 -9.80
C TYR A 58 -6.89 6.34 -9.52
N SER A 59 -7.61 5.43 -10.18
CA SER A 59 -9.02 5.17 -9.92
C SER A 59 -9.23 3.67 -9.73
N ASN A 60 -10.22 3.30 -8.91
CA ASN A 60 -10.56 1.91 -8.59
C ASN A 60 -9.45 1.16 -7.81
N LEU A 61 -8.93 1.80 -6.77
CA LEU A 61 -8.03 1.15 -5.82
C LEU A 61 -8.82 0.26 -4.86
N ASP A 62 -8.23 -0.87 -4.51
CA ASP A 62 -8.80 -1.78 -3.52
C ASP A 62 -8.31 -1.43 -2.12
N ALA A 63 -6.99 -1.31 -1.97
CA ALA A 63 -6.34 -0.95 -0.72
C ALA A 63 -5.16 0.01 -0.95
N ILE A 64 -4.91 0.82 0.07
CA ILE A 64 -3.73 1.65 0.21
C ILE A 64 -3.03 1.24 1.50
N HIS A 65 -1.77 0.85 1.39
CA HIS A 65 -0.89 0.56 2.51
C HIS A 65 0.10 1.70 2.66
N LEU A 66 0.31 2.19 3.87
CA LEU A 66 1.33 3.19 4.17
C LEU A 66 2.24 2.64 5.26
N PHE A 67 3.53 2.55 4.95
CA PHE A 67 4.59 2.22 5.88
C PHE A 67 5.38 3.48 6.20
N SER A 68 5.40 3.87 7.48
CA SER A 68 6.10 5.05 7.99
C SER A 68 6.83 4.74 9.29
N HIS A 69 7.96 5.39 9.54
CA HIS A 69 8.50 5.50 10.89
C HIS A 69 7.66 6.52 11.67
N GLY A 70 6.81 6.04 12.58
CA GLY A 70 6.09 6.92 13.50
C GLY A 70 7.06 7.84 14.26
N SER A 71 6.85 9.15 14.20
CA SER A 71 7.74 10.11 14.86
C SER A 71 7.65 9.92 16.38
N THR A 72 8.77 9.49 16.97
CA THR A 72 9.04 9.38 18.42
C THR A 72 7.95 8.66 19.21
N GLY A 73 8.00 7.33 19.19
CA GLY A 73 7.18 6.52 20.10
C GLY A 73 6.83 5.10 19.63
N GLY A 74 7.64 4.47 18.77
CA GLY A 74 7.72 3.01 18.76
C GLY A 74 6.54 2.18 18.27
N GLU A 75 5.65 2.66 17.40
CA GLU A 75 4.60 1.80 16.85
C GLU A 75 4.45 1.94 15.33
N ASN A 76 4.55 0.79 14.65
CA ASN A 76 4.36 0.61 13.21
C ASN A 76 2.87 0.82 12.89
N LEU A 77 2.53 1.97 12.31
CA LEU A 77 1.16 2.26 11.89
C LEU A 77 0.88 1.54 10.57
N THR A 78 0.48 0.27 10.64
CA THR A 78 -0.11 -0.42 9.49
C THR A 78 -1.61 -0.09 9.46
N LEU A 79 -2.05 0.74 8.52
CA LEU A 79 -3.47 0.82 8.16
C LEU A 79 -3.78 -0.32 7.19
N VAL A 80 -4.73 -1.20 7.55
CA VAL A 80 -5.37 -2.15 6.63
C VAL A 80 -6.83 -1.71 6.54
N LEU A 81 -7.27 -1.30 5.35
CA LEU A 81 -8.69 -1.13 5.01
C LEU A 81 -9.20 -2.42 4.37
#